data_AF-I3TEH0-F1
#
_entry.id   AF-I3TEH0-F1
#
_cell.length_a   1.000
_cell.length_b   1.000
_cell.length_c   1.000
_cell.angle_alpha   90.00
_cell.angle_beta   90.00
_cell.angle_gamma   90.00
#
_symmetry.space_group_name_H-M   'P 1'
#
loop_
_entity.id
_entity.type
_entity.pdbx_description
1 polymer ?
#
loop_
_entity_poly.entity_id
_entity_poly.type
_entity_poly.pdbx_seq_one_letter_code
_entity_poly.pdbx_strand_id
1 'polypeptide(L)'
;MPELNVLLDQAVKVLNRVREQIESNVLSRSKELDARKVSLAAGISKSVGEMADFLETLKNRLSNAKLGERGTVAVGENTYLTLDGNVFTISKLRPIRRMVSFNPDSSTLVVKSGDNLVEIQPGGITVKTRAGVFKFNPADLEDYENRFDELKAASKVIQNSVSDCVGIIGQKIR
;
A
#
# COMPACT_ATOMS: atom_id res chain seq x y z
N MET A 1 21.41 1.76 -5.95
CA MET A 1 20.28 1.47 -6.87
C MET A 1 19.83 0.02 -6.81
N PRO A 2 20.71 -1.00 -6.87
CA PRO A 2 20.28 -2.39 -6.79
C PRO A 2 19.45 -2.68 -5.54
N GLU A 3 19.91 -2.22 -4.37
CA GLU A 3 19.21 -2.40 -3.09
C GLU A 3 17.81 -1.78 -3.07
N LEU A 4 17.67 -0.52 -3.51
CA LEU A 4 16.37 0.13 -3.59
C LEU A 4 15.40 -0.61 -4.53
N ASN A 5 15.89 -1.03 -5.71
CA ASN A 5 15.05 -1.78 -6.65
C ASN A 5 14.63 -3.13 -6.06
N VAL A 6 15.52 -3.82 -5.35
CA VAL A 6 15.19 -5.06 -4.63
C VAL A 6 14.10 -4.82 -3.59
N LEU A 7 14.19 -3.74 -2.81
CA LEU A 7 13.16 -3.43 -1.82
C LEU A 7 11.81 -3.05 -2.45
N LEU A 8 11.82 -2.28 -3.54
CA LEU A 8 10.61 -1.96 -4.30
C LEU A 8 9.97 -3.24 -4.88
N ASP A 9 10.78 -4.15 -5.43
CA ASP A 9 10.31 -5.44 -5.94
C ASP A 9 9.73 -6.33 -4.82
N GLN A 10 10.35 -6.34 -3.64
CA GLN A 10 9.84 -7.06 -2.48
C GLN A 10 8.50 -6.48 -2.00
N ALA A 11 8.37 -5.15 -1.92
CA ALA A 11 7.12 -4.49 -1.56
C ALA A 11 6.00 -4.80 -2.57
N VAL A 12 6.29 -4.75 -3.87
CA VAL A 12 5.36 -5.12 -4.94
C VAL A 12 4.94 -6.58 -4.81
N LYS A 13 5.86 -7.50 -4.52
CA LYS A 13 5.55 -8.92 -4.28
C LYS A 13 4.61 -9.12 -3.08
N VAL A 14 4.80 -8.37 -1.98
CA VAL A 14 3.90 -8.42 -0.83
C VAL A 14 2.48 -8.01 -1.23
N LEU A 15 2.34 -6.88 -1.96
CA LEU A 15 1.04 -6.39 -2.42
C LEU A 15 0.37 -7.37 -3.38
N ASN A 16 1.11 -7.88 -4.36
CA ASN A 16 0.59 -8.86 -5.33
C ASN A 16 0.14 -10.14 -4.63
N ARG A 17 0.91 -10.65 -3.66
CA ARG A 17 0.50 -11.81 -2.87
C ARG A 17 -0.80 -11.57 -2.10
N VAL A 18 -0.95 -10.42 -1.46
CA VAL A 18 -2.19 -10.07 -0.75
C VAL A 18 -3.37 -9.99 -1.74
N ARG A 19 -3.17 -9.37 -2.90
CA ARG A 19 -4.17 -9.29 -3.96
C ARG A 19 -4.58 -10.67 -4.46
N GLU A 20 -3.62 -11.54 -4.78
CA GLU A 20 -3.85 -12.92 -5.22
C GLU A 20 -4.59 -13.73 -4.15
N GLN A 21 -4.29 -13.52 -2.87
CA GLN A 21 -5.00 -14.18 -1.76
C GLN A 21 -6.47 -13.76 -1.68
N ILE A 22 -6.79 -12.48 -1.90
CA ILE A 22 -8.19 -12.02 -1.97
C ILE A 22 -8.89 -12.65 -3.18
N GLU A 23 -8.24 -12.63 -4.35
CA GLU A 23 -8.79 -13.19 -5.58
C GLU A 23 -9.07 -14.69 -5.46
N SER A 24 -8.10 -15.45 -4.94
CA SER A 24 -8.15 -16.92 -4.86
C SER A 24 -9.00 -17.47 -3.72
N ASN A 25 -9.11 -16.77 -2.58
CA ASN A 25 -9.80 -17.29 -1.40
C ASN A 25 -11.16 -16.63 -1.13
N VAL A 26 -11.39 -15.42 -1.63
CA VAL A 26 -12.61 -14.64 -1.34
C VAL A 26 -13.42 -14.46 -2.61
N LEU A 27 -12.84 -13.88 -3.67
CA LEU A 27 -13.58 -13.55 -4.89
C LEU A 27 -13.92 -14.79 -5.74
N SER A 28 -13.06 -15.81 -5.75
CA SER A 28 -13.35 -17.11 -6.38
C SER A 28 -14.58 -17.80 -5.77
N ARG A 29 -14.86 -17.52 -4.48
CA ARG A 29 -15.99 -18.02 -3.69
C ARG A 29 -17.14 -17.00 -3.61
N SER A 30 -17.23 -16.09 -4.57
CA SER A 30 -18.24 -15.01 -4.61
C SER A 30 -19.70 -15.46 -4.46
N LYS A 31 -20.04 -16.73 -4.76
CA LYS A 31 -21.39 -17.29 -4.55
C LYS A 31 -21.77 -17.45 -3.07
N GLU A 32 -20.80 -17.48 -2.17
CA GLU A 32 -20.99 -17.61 -0.72
C GLU A 32 -21.25 -16.24 -0.06
N LEU A 33 -20.98 -15.15 -0.77
CA LEU A 33 -21.12 -13.79 -0.28
C LEU A 33 -22.28 -13.05 -0.96
N ASP A 34 -22.89 -12.11 -0.26
CA ASP A 34 -23.80 -11.15 -0.89
C ASP A 34 -23.02 -10.17 -1.80
N ALA A 35 -23.72 -9.55 -2.76
CA ALA A 35 -23.10 -8.69 -3.76
C ALA A 35 -22.32 -7.50 -3.16
N ARG A 36 -22.72 -7.01 -1.97
CA ARG A 36 -22.03 -5.88 -1.30
C ARG A 36 -20.71 -6.35 -0.71
N LYS A 37 -20.68 -7.54 -0.11
CA LYS A 37 -19.46 -8.16 0.44
C LYS A 37 -18.46 -8.48 -0.67
N VAL A 38 -18.93 -9.02 -1.80
CA VAL A 38 -18.08 -9.23 -2.99
C VAL A 38 -17.51 -7.91 -3.50
N SER A 39 -18.35 -6.87 -3.62
CA SER A 39 -17.89 -5.54 -4.06
C SER A 39 -16.85 -4.93 -3.12
N LEU A 40 -17.00 -5.13 -1.81
CA LEU A 40 -16.04 -4.67 -0.81
C LEU A 40 -14.69 -5.40 -0.96
N ALA A 41 -14.70 -6.72 -1.07
CA ALA A 41 -13.49 -7.51 -1.31
C ALA A 41 -12.78 -7.09 -2.62
N ALA A 42 -13.55 -6.90 -3.69
CA ALA A 42 -13.02 -6.43 -4.97
C ALA A 42 -12.42 -5.01 -4.87
N GLY A 43 -13.04 -4.11 -4.10
CA GLY A 43 -12.53 -2.76 -3.87
C GLY A 43 -11.21 -2.74 -3.09
N ILE A 44 -11.07 -3.59 -2.07
CA ILE A 44 -9.82 -3.76 -1.33
C ILE A 44 -8.73 -4.34 -2.25
N SER A 45 -9.04 -5.43 -2.98
CA SER A 45 -8.12 -6.05 -3.94
C SER A 45 -7.62 -5.04 -4.98
N LYS A 46 -8.55 -4.25 -5.54
CA LYS A 46 -8.23 -3.17 -6.48
C LYS A 46 -7.28 -2.14 -5.88
N SER A 47 -7.56 -1.66 -4.66
CA SER A 47 -6.72 -0.64 -4.01
C SER A 47 -5.30 -1.17 -3.71
N VAL A 48 -5.18 -2.44 -3.31
CA VAL A 48 -3.88 -3.10 -3.13
C VAL A 48 -3.13 -3.20 -4.47
N GLY A 49 -3.82 -3.54 -5.55
CA GLY A 49 -3.26 -3.56 -6.91
C GLY A 49 -2.78 -2.19 -7.37
N GLU A 50 -3.60 -1.15 -7.20
CA GLU A 50 -3.22 0.24 -7.54
C GLU A 50 -1.97 0.70 -6.78
N MET A 51 -1.79 0.26 -5.54
CA MET A 51 -0.58 0.53 -4.76
C MET A 51 0.64 -0.21 -5.32
N ALA A 52 0.47 -1.44 -5.82
CA ALA A 52 1.54 -2.20 -6.45
C ALA A 52 1.98 -1.53 -7.75
N ASP A 53 1.03 -1.16 -8.59
CA ASP A 53 1.26 -0.44 -9.85
C ASP A 53 1.96 0.90 -9.60
N PHE A 54 1.60 1.59 -8.51
CA PHE A 54 2.27 2.81 -8.08
C PHE A 54 3.76 2.58 -7.78
N LEU A 55 4.10 1.58 -6.98
CA LEU A 55 5.49 1.25 -6.64
C LEU A 55 6.28 0.77 -7.86
N GLU A 56 5.65 0.00 -8.75
CA GLU A 56 6.27 -0.43 -9.99
C GLU A 56 6.53 0.74 -10.95
N THR A 57 5.59 1.67 -11.07
CA THR A 57 5.79 2.89 -11.85
C THR A 57 6.94 3.73 -11.27
N LEU A 58 7.03 3.84 -9.95
CA LEU A 58 8.16 4.51 -9.30
C LEU A 58 9.48 3.80 -9.58
N LYS A 59 9.55 2.47 -9.44
CA LYS A 59 10.73 1.67 -9.79
C LYS A 59 11.19 1.95 -11.22
N ASN A 60 10.26 1.92 -12.17
CA ASN A 60 10.56 2.14 -13.59
C ASN A 60 11.08 3.56 -13.86
N ARG A 61 10.48 4.58 -13.24
CA ARG A 61 10.95 5.97 -13.33
C ARG A 61 12.34 6.17 -12.72
N LEU A 62 12.63 5.45 -11.65
CA LEU A 62 13.88 5.56 -10.91
C LEU A 62 14.99 4.67 -11.47
N SER A 63 14.71 3.80 -12.44
CA SER A 63 15.68 2.85 -13.01
C SER A 63 17.02 3.47 -13.42
N ASN A 64 17.01 4.72 -13.90
CA ASN A 64 18.21 5.47 -14.31
C ASN A 64 18.57 6.62 -13.35
N ALA A 65 17.84 6.78 -12.25
CA ALA A 65 18.10 7.83 -11.28
C ALA A 65 19.35 7.49 -10.45
N LYS A 66 20.17 8.50 -10.18
CA LYS A 66 21.27 8.38 -9.21
C LYS A 66 20.72 8.77 -7.83
N LEU A 67 21.01 7.95 -6.83
CA LEU A 67 20.79 8.36 -5.45
C LEU A 67 21.71 9.56 -5.17
N GLY A 68 21.12 10.64 -4.67
CA GLY A 68 21.85 11.78 -4.13
C GLY A 68 22.52 11.43 -2.81
N GLU A 69 23.10 12.45 -2.19
CA GLU A 69 23.69 12.32 -0.87
C GLU A 69 22.67 11.73 0.13
N ARG A 70 23.13 10.79 0.95
CA ARG A 70 22.33 10.06 1.97
C ARG A 70 21.23 9.14 1.41
N GLY A 71 21.39 8.62 0.19
CA GLY A 71 20.47 7.61 -0.34
C GLY A 71 19.10 8.16 -0.70
N THR A 72 19.03 9.43 -1.15
CA THR A 72 17.78 10.14 -1.43
C THR A 72 17.58 10.37 -2.92
N VAL A 73 16.34 10.35 -3.40
CA VAL A 73 15.98 10.65 -4.79
C VAL A 73 14.63 11.34 -4.88
N ALA A 74 14.53 12.39 -5.69
CA ALA A 74 13.27 13.08 -5.93
C ALA A 74 12.35 12.23 -6.81
N VAL A 75 11.08 12.09 -6.40
CA VAL A 75 10.05 11.32 -7.12
C VAL A 75 8.85 12.16 -7.57
N GLY A 76 8.78 13.41 -7.10
CA GLY A 76 7.71 14.36 -7.42
C GLY A 76 7.93 15.70 -6.70
N GLU A 77 6.94 16.58 -6.76
CA GLU A 77 7.05 17.91 -6.14
C GLU A 77 7.12 17.80 -4.61
N ASN A 78 8.22 18.29 -4.04
CA ASN A 78 8.54 18.17 -2.61
C ASN A 78 8.46 16.72 -2.09
N THR A 79 8.57 15.72 -2.96
CA THR A 79 8.39 14.30 -2.61
C THR A 79 9.66 13.53 -2.93
N TYR A 80 10.16 12.83 -1.93
CA TYR A 80 11.45 12.16 -1.97
C TYR A 80 11.27 10.72 -1.54
N LEU A 81 11.98 9.83 -2.23
CA LEU A 81 12.25 8.50 -1.77
C LEU A 81 13.62 8.51 -1.07
N THR A 82 13.69 7.94 0.11
CA THR A 82 14.90 7.83 0.92
C THR A 82 15.15 6.37 1.28
N LEU A 83 16.39 5.92 1.17
CA LEU A 83 16.85 4.63 1.66
C LEU A 83 17.65 4.84 2.95
N ASP A 84 17.19 4.25 4.05
CA ASP A 84 17.86 4.28 5.36
C ASP A 84 18.02 2.84 5.85
N GLY A 85 19.26 2.33 5.81
CA GLY A 85 19.53 0.91 5.97
C GLY A 85 18.76 0.06 4.96
N ASN A 86 17.94 -0.87 5.47
CA ASN A 86 17.14 -1.79 4.66
C ASN A 86 15.68 -1.33 4.47
N VAL A 87 15.38 -0.06 4.80
CA VAL A 87 14.03 0.50 4.74
C VAL A 87 13.99 1.60 3.70
N PHE A 88 13.08 1.49 2.72
CA PHE A 88 12.74 2.66 1.91
C PHE A 88 11.57 3.41 2.53
N THR A 89 11.61 4.73 2.40
CA THR A 89 10.52 5.63 2.79
C THR A 89 10.25 6.63 1.67
N ILE A 90 8.98 6.84 1.34
CA ILE A 90 8.51 7.92 0.48
C ILE A 90 7.89 8.99 1.38
N SER A 91 8.44 10.21 1.32
CA SER A 91 8.00 11.33 2.14
C SER A 91 7.77 12.59 1.30
N LYS A 92 6.70 13.30 1.60
CA LYS A 92 6.48 14.68 1.13
C LYS A 92 7.00 15.64 2.20
N LEU A 93 7.77 16.66 1.84
CA LEU A 93 8.34 17.63 2.79
C LEU A 93 7.46 18.86 3.02
N ARG A 94 6.49 19.14 2.14
CA ARG A 94 5.59 20.29 2.26
C ARG A 94 4.15 19.90 1.86
N PRO A 95 3.25 19.64 2.83
CA PRO A 95 3.52 19.48 4.26
C PRO A 95 4.38 18.22 4.54
N ILE A 96 5.12 18.20 5.65
CA ILE A 96 5.93 17.04 6.05
C ILE A 96 4.98 15.86 6.35
N ARG A 97 5.01 14.84 5.50
CA ARG A 97 4.20 13.64 5.64
C ARG A 97 4.97 12.44 5.08
N ARG A 98 5.25 11.47 5.95
CA ARG A 98 5.59 10.11 5.50
C ARG A 98 4.36 9.56 4.79
N MET A 99 4.55 9.04 3.58
CA MET A 99 3.47 8.52 2.75
C MET A 99 3.55 7.01 2.68
N VAL A 100 4.74 6.46 2.46
CA VAL A 100 4.96 5.02 2.34
C VAL A 100 6.26 4.66 3.04
N SER A 101 6.31 3.51 3.71
CA SER A 101 7.55 2.90 4.18
C SER A 101 7.45 1.39 4.03
N PHE A 102 8.55 0.73 3.67
CA PHE A 102 8.61 -0.72 3.60
C PHE A 102 9.78 -1.24 4.40
N ASN A 103 9.49 -2.21 5.28
CA ASN A 103 10.50 -2.97 5.99
C ASN A 103 10.47 -4.43 5.51
N PRO A 104 11.54 -4.92 4.87
CA PRO A 104 11.61 -6.30 4.38
C PRO A 104 11.67 -7.34 5.50
N ASP A 105 12.25 -7.00 6.65
CA ASP A 105 12.43 -7.93 7.78
C ASP A 105 11.08 -8.37 8.34
N SER A 106 10.11 -7.45 8.36
CA SER A 106 8.72 -7.74 8.75
C SER A 106 7.79 -7.97 7.55
N SER A 107 8.30 -7.84 6.32
CA SER A 107 7.49 -7.83 5.07
C SER A 107 6.27 -6.91 5.16
N THR A 108 6.45 -5.75 5.81
CA THR A 108 5.36 -4.81 6.10
C THR A 108 5.51 -3.57 5.24
N LEU A 109 4.47 -3.27 4.47
CA LEU A 109 4.29 -1.98 3.83
C LEU A 109 3.37 -1.11 4.69
N VAL A 110 3.84 0.07 5.06
CA VAL A 110 3.08 1.07 5.80
C VAL A 110 2.73 2.21 4.86
N VAL A 111 1.44 2.49 4.68
CA VAL A 111 0.92 3.64 3.94
C VAL A 111 0.27 4.59 4.94
N LYS A 112 0.72 5.84 4.98
CA LYS A 112 0.23 6.84 5.93
C LYS A 112 -0.53 7.95 5.21
N SER A 113 -1.77 8.17 5.64
CA SER A 113 -2.60 9.28 5.19
C SER A 113 -3.21 10.15 6.29
N GLY A 114 -2.66 11.35 6.44
CA GLY A 114 -2.98 12.23 7.56
C GLY A 114 -2.66 11.51 8.88
N ASP A 115 -3.70 11.29 9.68
CA ASP A 115 -3.63 10.51 10.93
C ASP A 115 -3.99 9.04 10.75
N ASN A 116 -4.32 8.63 9.53
CA ASN A 116 -4.60 7.25 9.21
C ASN A 116 -3.30 6.52 8.83
N LEU A 117 -3.25 5.25 9.16
CA LEU A 117 -2.13 4.38 8.86
C LEU A 117 -2.67 3.02 8.43
N VAL A 118 -2.16 2.53 7.29
CA VAL A 118 -2.48 1.22 6.73
C VAL A 118 -1.19 0.40 6.73
N GLU A 119 -1.18 -0.69 7.48
CA GLU A 119 -0.12 -1.71 7.50
C GLU A 119 -0.59 -2.89 6.66
N ILE A 120 0.17 -3.27 5.64
CA ILE A 120 -0.11 -4.39 4.74
C ILE A 120 1.02 -5.39 4.85
N GLN A 121 0.66 -6.64 5.13
CA GLN A 121 1.57 -7.79 5.19
C GLN A 121 0.86 -9.04 4.64
N PRO A 122 1.59 -10.10 4.23
CA PRO A 122 0.98 -11.28 3.58
C PRO A 122 -0.09 -12.04 4.37
N GLY A 123 -0.23 -11.79 5.66
CA GLY A 123 -1.22 -12.45 6.53
C GLY A 123 -2.24 -11.51 7.16
N GLY A 124 -2.24 -10.22 6.80
CA GLY A 124 -3.16 -9.28 7.42
C GLY A 124 -3.03 -7.85 6.94
N ILE A 125 -4.12 -7.12 7.07
CA ILE A 125 -4.19 -5.69 6.88
C ILE A 125 -4.61 -5.07 8.21
N THR A 126 -3.86 -4.08 8.68
CA THR A 126 -4.21 -3.28 9.85
C THR A 126 -4.44 -1.84 9.42
N VAL A 127 -5.61 -1.30 9.74
CA VAL A 127 -5.98 0.09 9.48
C VAL A 127 -6.18 0.81 10.80
N LYS A 128 -5.29 1.76 11.11
CA LYS A 128 -5.38 2.62 12.29
C LYS A 128 -5.93 3.97 11.86
N THR A 129 -6.95 4.43 12.58
CA THR A 129 -7.60 5.72 12.37
C THR A 129 -7.84 6.39 13.72
N ARG A 130 -8.26 7.65 13.72
CA ARG A 130 -8.76 8.30 14.95
C ARG A 130 -9.97 7.60 15.56
N ALA A 131 -10.78 6.93 14.74
CA ALA A 131 -12.01 6.26 15.17
C ALA A 131 -11.76 4.85 15.72
N GLY A 132 -10.57 4.27 15.51
CA GLY A 132 -10.25 2.93 15.97
C GLY A 132 -9.21 2.22 15.12
N VAL A 133 -8.96 0.95 15.47
CA VAL A 133 -8.02 0.05 14.80
C VAL A 133 -8.78 -1.14 14.26
N PHE A 134 -8.77 -1.29 12.93
CA PHE A 134 -9.38 -2.42 12.23
C PHE A 134 -8.27 -3.37 11.79
N LYS A 135 -8.35 -4.64 12.18
CA LYS A 135 -7.40 -5.68 11.75
C LYS A 135 -8.17 -6.80 11.09
N PHE A 136 -7.75 -7.25 9.92
CA PHE A 136 -8.42 -8.34 9.21
C PHE A 136 -7.43 -9.12 8.36
N ASN A 137 -7.75 -10.37 8.09
CA ASN A 137 -7.04 -11.22 7.15
C ASN A 137 -7.69 -11.08 5.76
N PRO A 138 -6.98 -10.53 4.76
CA PRO A 138 -7.54 -10.35 3.43
C PRO A 138 -7.84 -11.67 2.69
N ALA A 139 -7.31 -12.80 3.19
CA ALA A 139 -7.58 -14.13 2.65
C ALA A 139 -8.78 -14.83 3.31
N ASP A 140 -9.31 -14.29 4.41
CA ASP A 140 -10.33 -14.95 5.21
C ASP A 140 -11.74 -14.51 4.77
N LEU A 141 -12.51 -15.47 4.25
CA LEU A 141 -13.90 -15.23 3.84
C LEU A 141 -14.77 -14.77 5.02
N GLU A 142 -14.54 -15.32 6.22
CA GLU A 142 -15.37 -15.03 7.40
C GLU A 142 -15.24 -13.57 7.85
N ASP A 143 -14.08 -12.95 7.67
CA ASP A 143 -13.90 -11.52 7.95
C ASP A 143 -14.85 -10.68 7.08
N TYR A 144 -14.98 -10.99 5.79
CA TYR A 144 -15.92 -10.32 4.88
C TYR A 144 -17.39 -10.58 5.24
N GLU A 145 -17.68 -11.75 5.81
CA GLU A 145 -19.03 -12.11 6.21
C GLU A 145 -19.48 -11.42 7.49
N ASN A 146 -18.64 -11.46 8.52
CA ASN A 146 -19.01 -11.14 9.89
C ASN A 146 -18.64 -9.72 10.30
N ARG A 147 -17.73 -9.06 9.57
CA ARG A 147 -17.15 -7.76 9.95
C ARG A 147 -17.30 -6.71 8.85
N PHE A 148 -18.39 -6.82 8.08
CA PHE A 148 -18.64 -5.98 6.90
C PHE A 148 -18.52 -4.47 7.16
N ASP A 149 -19.11 -3.94 8.24
CA ASP A 149 -19.09 -2.50 8.52
C ASP A 149 -17.69 -1.99 8.90
N GLU A 150 -16.93 -2.77 9.67
CA GLU A 150 -15.53 -2.50 9.97
C GLU A 150 -14.68 -2.49 8.71
N LEU A 151 -14.84 -3.52 7.86
CA LEU A 151 -14.12 -3.64 6.60
C LEU A 151 -14.51 -2.54 5.61
N LYS A 152 -15.76 -2.10 5.61
CA LYS A 152 -16.22 -0.96 4.79
C LYS A 152 -15.53 0.33 5.23
N ALA A 153 -15.42 0.58 6.53
CA ALA A 153 -14.68 1.72 7.05
C ALA A 153 -13.18 1.62 6.71
N ALA A 154 -12.58 0.44 6.90
CA ALA A 154 -11.19 0.17 6.58
C ALA A 154 -10.91 0.37 5.07
N SER A 155 -11.76 -0.16 4.20
CA SER A 155 -11.64 -0.05 2.74
C SER A 155 -11.63 1.40 2.28
N LYS A 156 -12.46 2.26 2.86
CA LYS A 156 -12.48 3.69 2.51
C LYS A 156 -11.16 4.38 2.87
N VAL A 157 -10.57 4.02 4.00
CA VAL A 157 -9.26 4.56 4.43
C VAL A 157 -8.13 4.04 3.54
N ILE A 158 -8.15 2.75 3.19
CA ILE A 158 -7.20 2.16 2.25
C ILE A 158 -7.26 2.89 0.91
N GLN A 159 -8.45 3.01 0.32
CA GLN A 159 -8.66 3.69 -0.96
C GLN A 159 -8.14 5.13 -0.94
N ASN A 160 -8.46 5.91 0.09
CA ASN A 160 -7.98 7.29 0.21
C ASN A 160 -6.46 7.35 0.37
N SER A 161 -5.87 6.43 1.14
CA SER A 161 -4.42 6.38 1.37
C SER A 161 -3.65 6.02 0.10
N VAL A 162 -4.19 5.10 -0.70
CA VAL A 162 -3.62 4.72 -2.01
C VAL A 162 -3.76 5.87 -3.01
N SER A 163 -4.94 6.50 -3.09
CA SER A 163 -5.19 7.64 -3.98
C SER A 163 -4.23 8.80 -3.73
N ASP A 164 -3.97 9.13 -2.45
CA ASP A 164 -2.99 10.15 -2.06
C ASP A 164 -1.57 9.83 -2.57
N CYS A 165 -1.20 8.55 -2.60
CA CYS A 165 0.11 8.11 -3.10
C CYS A 165 0.18 8.18 -4.63
N VAL A 166 -0.82 7.62 -5.31
CA VAL A 166 -0.88 7.62 -6.78
C VAL A 166 -0.83 9.03 -7.37
N GLY A 167 -1.40 10.03 -6.67
CA GLY A 167 -1.30 11.44 -7.04
C GLY A 167 0.12 12.01 -7.17
N ILE A 168 1.15 11.33 -6.65
CA ILE A 168 2.56 11.70 -6.84
C ILE A 168 3.00 11.46 -8.29
N ILE A 169 2.53 10.38 -8.93
CA ILE A 169 2.99 9.98 -10.27
C ILE A 169 2.69 11.07 -11.32
N GLY A 170 1.61 11.84 -11.16
CA GLY A 170 1.28 12.95 -12.05
C GLY A 170 2.17 14.20 -11.90
N GLN A 171 3.01 14.27 -10.87
CA GLN A 171 3.78 15.47 -10.54
C GLN A 171 5.08 15.52 -11.33
N LYS A 172 5.47 16.73 -11.77
CA LYS A 172 6.79 16.96 -12.39
C LYS A 172 7.87 16.79 -11.32
N ILE A 173 8.89 16.02 -11.66
CA ILE A 173 10.16 16.00 -10.90
C ILE A 173 10.88 17.29 -11.27
N ARG A 174 11.13 18.16 -10.29
CA ARG A 174 11.91 19.40 -10.48
C ARG A 174 13.35 19.18 -10.09
#